data_AF-A0A3L6QIA4-F1
#
_entry.id   AF-A0A3L6QIA4-F1
#
_cell.length_a   1.000
_cell.length_b   1.000
_cell.length_c   1.000
_cell.angle_alpha   90.00
_cell.angle_beta   90.00
_cell.angle_gamma   90.00
#
_symmetry.space_group_name_H-M   'P 1'
#
loop_
_entity.id
_entity.type
_entity.pdbx_description
1 polymer ?
#
loop_
_entity_poly.entity_id
_entity_poly.type
_entity_poly.pdbx_seq_one_letter_code
_entity_poly.pdbx_strand_id
1 'polypeptide(L)' 'MKGKTAATAMLLLLLTFGVEADRCETGSRSYKGACNDHNCWAVCITEGSTGGFCKVGLGCAN' A
#
# COMPACT_ATOMS: atom_id res chain seq x y z
N MET A 1 -0.12 -38.43 5.73
CA MET A 1 -1.09 -37.47 6.33
C MET A 1 -0.43 -36.38 7.17
N LYS A 2 0.57 -36.68 8.01
CA LYS A 2 1.27 -35.74 8.92
C LYS A 2 1.87 -34.47 8.27
N GLY A 3 2.44 -34.55 7.07
CA GLY A 3 3.01 -33.37 6.38
C GLY A 3 1.96 -32.41 5.80
N LYS A 4 0.78 -32.93 5.45
CA LYS A 4 -0.31 -32.16 4.84
C LYS A 4 -0.98 -31.22 5.86
N THR A 5 -1.06 -31.66 7.12
CA THR A 5 -1.56 -30.88 8.26
C THR A 5 -0.59 -29.79 8.72
N ALA A 6 0.72 -30.03 8.62
CA ALA A 6 1.72 -29.04 9.00
C ALA A 6 1.76 -27.86 8.00
N ALA A 7 1.68 -28.16 6.70
CA ALA A 7 1.64 -27.13 5.67
C ALA A 7 0.39 -26.23 5.76
N THR A 8 -0.78 -26.81 6.04
CA THR A 8 -2.01 -26.02 6.23
C THR A 8 -1.95 -25.16 7.49
N ALA A 9 -1.39 -25.67 8.59
CA ALA A 9 -1.22 -24.88 9.82
C ALA A 9 -0.28 -23.68 9.60
N MET A 10 0.81 -23.87 8.83
CA MET A 10 1.77 -22.81 8.51
C MET A 10 1.16 -21.73 7.61
N LEU A 11 0.36 -22.14 6.60
CA LEU A 11 -0.36 -21.21 5.73
C LEU A 11 -1.39 -20.37 6.51
N LEU A 12 -2.13 -21.01 7.42
CA LEU A 12 -3.10 -20.33 8.29
C LEU A 12 -2.41 -19.29 9.20
N LEU A 13 -1.24 -19.61 9.75
CA LEU A 13 -0.45 -18.66 10.53
C LEU A 13 -0.07 -17.43 9.71
N LEU A 14 0.49 -17.63 8.50
CA LEU A 14 0.93 -16.53 7.63
C LEU A 14 -0.21 -15.58 7.26
N LEU A 15 -1.43 -16.10 7.07
CA LEU A 15 -2.62 -15.28 6.78
C LEU A 15 -3.08 -14.45 7.97
N THR A 16 -2.74 -14.84 9.20
CA THR A 16 -3.11 -14.09 10.42
C THR A 16 -2.15 -12.96 10.76
N PHE A 17 -0.89 -13.04 10.32
CA PHE A 17 0.09 -11.98 10.50
C PHE A 17 -0.03 -11.01 9.32
N GLY A 18 -0.75 -9.90 9.53
CA GLY A 18 -0.69 -8.77 8.61
C GLY A 18 0.75 -8.26 8.54
N VAL A 19 1.33 -8.21 7.34
CA VAL A 19 2.59 -7.50 7.11
C VAL A 19 2.26 -6.02 6.98
N GLU A 20 2.69 -5.23 7.96
CA GLU A 20 2.71 -3.77 7.86
C GLU A 20 4.00 -3.37 7.13
N ALA A 21 3.85 -2.76 5.95
CA ALA A 21 4.99 -2.19 5.23
C ALA A 21 5.23 -0.75 5.73
N ASP A 22 6.48 -0.43 6.04
CA ASP A 22 6.89 0.96 6.26
C ASP A 22 6.64 1.76 4.97
N ARG A 23 5.90 2.87 5.07
CA ARG A 23 5.52 3.67 3.90
C ARG A 23 6.56 4.74 3.65
N CYS A 24 7.23 4.67 2.50
CA CYS A 24 8.14 5.71 2.06
C CYS A 24 7.36 6.91 1.49
N GLU A 25 7.10 7.93 2.31
CA GLU A 25 6.32 9.09 1.88
C GLU A 25 7.11 10.01 0.94
N THR A 26 6.77 10.01 -0.34
CA THR A 26 7.27 10.99 -1.32
C THR A 26 6.11 11.71 -2.00
N GLY A 27 6.24 13.01 -2.26
CA GLY A 27 5.22 13.76 -3.00
C GLY A 27 5.10 13.28 -4.46
N SER A 28 3.87 13.17 -4.96
CA SER A 28 3.59 12.83 -6.35
C SER A 28 4.20 13.89 -7.30
N ARG A 29 4.77 13.42 -8.40
CA ARG A 29 5.43 14.27 -9.41
C ARG A 29 4.44 14.92 -10.37
N SER A 30 3.37 14.20 -10.68
CA SER A 30 2.41 14.53 -11.73
C SER A 30 1.06 15.01 -11.19
N TYR A 31 0.73 14.76 -9.92
CA TYR A 31 -0.54 15.24 -9.33
C TYR A 31 -0.59 16.77 -9.27
N LYS A 32 -1.76 17.33 -9.60
CA LYS A 32 -2.02 18.77 -9.61
C LYS A 32 -3.39 19.08 -9.00
N GLY A 33 -3.50 20.26 -8.39
CA GLY A 33 -4.74 20.75 -7.81
C GLY A 33 -4.97 20.30 -6.37
N ALA A 34 -6.20 20.49 -5.89
CA ALA A 34 -6.60 20.07 -4.55
C ALA A 34 -6.48 18.55 -4.42
N CYS A 35 -5.94 18.10 -3.29
CA CYS A 35 -5.74 16.68 -3.08
C CYS A 35 -7.08 15.97 -2.85
N ASN A 36 -7.27 14.87 -3.58
CA ASN A 36 -8.36 13.93 -3.42
C ASN A 36 -7.76 12.52 -3.40
N ASP A 37 -8.04 11.73 -2.36
CA ASP A 37 -7.37 10.44 -2.14
C ASP A 37 -7.52 9.47 -3.31
N HIS A 38 -8.71 9.38 -3.90
CA HIS A 38 -8.97 8.48 -5.03
C HIS A 38 -8.13 8.86 -6.26
N ASN A 39 -8.08 10.15 -6.59
CA ASN A 39 -7.29 10.63 -7.71
C ASN A 39 -5.79 10.55 -7.42
N CYS A 40 -5.40 10.85 -6.17
CA CYS A 40 -4.01 10.74 -5.72
C CYS A 40 -3.54 9.31 -5.88
N TRP A 41 -4.25 8.34 -5.28
CA TRP A 41 -4.00 6.92 -5.44
C TRP A 41 -3.82 6.51 -6.90
N ALA A 42 -4.75 6.91 -7.78
CA ALA A 42 -4.70 6.57 -9.19
C ALA A 42 -3.43 7.11 -9.87
N VAL A 43 -3.03 8.35 -9.59
CA VAL A 43 -1.80 8.96 -10.13
C VAL A 43 -0.55 8.28 -9.56
N CYS A 44 -0.52 7.97 -8.27
CA CYS A 44 0.63 7.31 -7.65
C CYS A 44 0.88 5.92 -8.25
N ILE A 45 -0.19 5.20 -8.60
CA ILE A 45 -0.08 3.93 -9.34
C ILE A 45 0.53 4.15 -10.73
N THR A 46 0.11 5.18 -11.47
CA THR A 46 0.69 5.46 -12.79
C THR A 46 2.14 5.96 -12.70
N GLU A 47 2.54 6.50 -11.56
CA GLU A 47 3.92 6.89 -11.25
C GLU A 47 4.81 5.72 -10.78
N GLY A 48 4.25 4.52 -10.58
CA GLY A 48 4.98 3.30 -10.21
C GLY A 48 4.93 2.96 -8.71
N SER A 49 4.14 3.67 -7.91
CA SER A 49 3.89 3.34 -6.51
C SER A 49 2.75 2.33 -6.36
N THR A 50 2.65 1.69 -5.19
CA THR A 50 1.55 0.75 -4.88
C THR A 50 0.25 1.45 -4.51
N GLY A 51 0.28 2.77 -4.28
CA GLY A 51 -0.88 3.59 -3.94
C GLY A 51 -0.45 5.01 -3.57
N GLY A 52 -1.40 5.79 -3.09
CA GLY A 52 -1.19 7.18 -2.66
C GLY A 52 -2.34 7.71 -1.80
N PHE A 53 -2.08 8.83 -1.13
CA PHE A 53 -2.99 9.46 -0.16
C PHE A 53 -2.70 10.94 0.00
N CYS A 54 -3.69 11.67 0.50
CA CYS A 54 -3.58 13.08 0.79
C CYS A 54 -2.96 13.32 2.16
N LYS A 55 -1.87 14.10 2.17
CA LYS A 55 -1.16 14.52 3.37
C LYS A 55 -1.26 16.02 3.57
N VAL A 56 -1.68 16.43 4.77
CA VAL A 56 -1.74 17.83 5.17
C VAL A 56 -0.35 18.45 5.07
N GLY A 57 -0.24 19.57 4.36
CA GLY A 57 1.02 20.32 4.17
C GLY A 57 1.92 19.83 3.02
N LEU A 58 1.68 18.65 2.45
CA LEU A 58 2.46 18.09 1.33
C LEU A 58 1.63 17.90 0.04
N GLY A 59 0.32 17.70 0.16
CA GLY A 59 -0.55 17.35 -0.97
C GLY A 59 -0.60 15.84 -1.18
N CYS A 60 -0.61 15.40 -2.44
CA CYS A 60 -0.64 13.98 -2.77
C CYS A 60 0.72 13.33 -2.52
N ALA A 61 0.75 12.29 -1.69
CA ALA A 61 1.92 11.52 -1.31
C ALA A 61 1.72 10.03 -1.61
N ASN A 62 2.82 9.32 -1.84
CA ASN A 62 2.86 7.91 -2.18
C ASN A 62 3.35 7.13 -0.96
#